data_AF-A0A382MRB5-F1
#
_entry.id   AF-A0A382MRB5-F1
#
_cell.length_a   1.000
_cell.length_b   1.000
_cell.length_c   1.000
_cell.angle_alpha   90.00
_cell.angle_beta   90.00
_cell.angle_gamma   90.00
#
_symmetry.space_group_name_H-M   'P 1'
#
loop_
_entity.id
_entity.type
_entity.pdbx_description
1 polymer ?
#
loop_
_entity_poly.entity_id
_entity_poly.type
_entity_poly.pdbx_seq_one_letter_code
_entity_poly.pdbx_strand_id
1 'polypeptide(L)'
;MSRGYVARDPRTGKPIRRQRLDSDVDIRGLLPDAGPWQRIPAHEILPLARGETGSLELSRSDGGGFASRRDGIKALHRVLGSQIDSAHKALLDALDDDTIDIRIAALEILPV
;
A
#
# COMPACT_ATOMS: atom_id res chain seq x y z
N MET A 1 -3.68 39.91 7.92
CA MET A 1 -4.08 38.54 7.53
C MET A 1 -5.13 38.61 6.43
N SER A 2 -4.77 38.28 5.19
CA SER A 2 -5.66 38.34 4.02
C SER A 2 -6.54 37.08 3.95
N ARG A 3 -7.86 37.24 3.95
CA ARG A 3 -8.78 36.14 3.65
C ARG A 3 -8.58 35.74 2.18
N GLY A 4 -8.27 34.47 1.94
CA GLY A 4 -8.09 33.93 0.59
C GLY A 4 -9.35 34.08 -0.27
N TYR A 5 -9.18 34.08 -1.59
CA TYR A 5 -10.27 34.19 -2.56
C TYR A 5 -11.27 33.03 -2.40
N VAL A 6 -12.57 33.33 -2.48
CA VAL A 6 -13.67 32.35 -2.49
C VAL A 6 -14.53 32.62 -3.72
N ALA A 7 -14.61 31.65 -4.63
CA ALA A 7 -15.45 31.74 -5.82
C ALA A 7 -16.94 31.89 -5.44
N ARG A 8 -17.60 32.89 -6.02
CA ARG A 8 -19.02 33.23 -5.76
C ARG A 8 -19.81 33.20 -7.06
N ASP A 9 -21.07 32.82 -6.94
CA ASP A 9 -22.03 32.87 -8.05
C ASP A 9 -22.28 34.34 -8.42
N PRO A 10 -22.07 34.75 -9.69
CA PRO A 10 -22.21 36.15 -10.13
C PRO A 10 -23.65 36.65 -10.02
N ARG A 11 -24.64 35.77 -10.01
CA ARG A 11 -26.07 36.14 -9.97
C ARG A 11 -26.60 36.27 -8.53
N THR A 12 -26.03 35.52 -7.59
CA THR A 12 -26.54 35.45 -6.20
C THR A 12 -25.55 35.93 -5.14
N GLY A 13 -24.28 36.10 -5.47
CA GLY A 13 -23.22 36.51 -4.56
C GLY A 13 -22.86 35.46 -3.49
N LYS A 14 -23.50 34.29 -3.52
CA LYS A 14 -23.27 33.20 -2.56
C LYS A 14 -22.01 32.41 -2.95
N PRO A 15 -21.25 31.88 -1.98
CA PRO A 15 -20.14 30.97 -2.26
C PRO A 15 -20.61 29.77 -3.10
N ILE A 16 -19.90 29.47 -4.18
CA ILE A 16 -20.18 28.28 -4.98
C ILE A 16 -19.74 27.08 -4.13
N ARG A 17 -20.69 26.28 -3.67
CA ARG A 17 -20.39 25.01 -3.01
C ARG A 17 -19.80 24.06 -4.06
N ARG A 18 -18.47 23.99 -4.17
CA ARG A 18 -17.81 22.83 -4.78
C ARG A 18 -18.03 21.67 -3.83
N GLN A 19 -18.99 20.81 -4.16
CA GLN A 19 -18.99 19.47 -3.62
C GLN A 19 -17.67 18.86 -4.09
N ARG A 20 -16.70 18.72 -3.18
CA ARG A 20 -15.53 17.88 -3.44
C ARG A 20 -16.12 16.49 -3.65
N LEU A 21 -16.28 16.07 -4.90
CA LEU A 21 -16.25 14.66 -5.23
C LEU A 21 -14.79 14.24 -5.09
N ASP A 22 -14.33 14.10 -3.84
CA ASP A 22 -13.36 13.03 -3.56
C ASP A 22 -14.21 11.76 -3.60
N SER A 23 -14.51 11.27 -4.81
CA SER A 23 -14.89 9.88 -4.92
C SER A 23 -13.61 9.12 -4.62
N ASP A 24 -13.46 8.70 -3.37
CA ASP A 24 -12.43 7.76 -2.96
C ASP A 24 -12.53 6.58 -3.93
N VAL A 25 -11.55 6.45 -4.82
CA VAL A 25 -11.55 5.38 -5.82
C VAL A 25 -11.43 4.09 -5.03
N ASP A 26 -12.40 3.17 -5.18
CA ASP A 26 -12.34 1.88 -4.49
C ASP A 26 -11.23 1.02 -5.09
N ILE A 27 -10.01 1.22 -4.60
CA ILE A 27 -8.81 0.50 -5.03
C ILE A 27 -8.74 -0.92 -4.47
N ARG A 28 -9.72 -1.37 -3.66
CA ARG A 28 -9.70 -2.71 -3.05
C ARG A 28 -9.69 -3.82 -4.10
N GLY A 29 -10.29 -3.59 -5.26
CA GLY A 29 -10.26 -4.52 -6.39
C GLY A 29 -8.90 -4.61 -7.10
N LEU A 30 -7.97 -3.69 -6.81
CA LEU A 30 -6.59 -3.70 -7.34
C LEU A 30 -5.60 -4.33 -6.36
N LEU A 31 -6.04 -4.71 -5.16
CA LEU A 31 -5.19 -5.35 -4.17
C LEU A 31 -5.08 -6.85 -4.46
N PRO A 32 -3.94 -7.48 -4.09
CA PRO A 32 -3.80 -8.92 -4.19
C PRO A 32 -4.84 -9.63 -3.30
N ASP A 33 -5.11 -10.90 -3.63
CA ASP A 33 -6.01 -11.75 -2.84
C ASP A 33 -5.69 -11.68 -1.34
N ALA A 34 -6.73 -11.72 -0.51
CA ALA A 34 -6.59 -11.63 0.93
C ALA A 34 -5.69 -12.75 1.48
N GLY A 35 -4.81 -12.40 2.43
CA GLY A 35 -3.83 -13.34 2.93
C GLY A 35 -3.03 -12.85 4.14
N PRO A 36 -2.01 -13.60 4.56
CA PRO A 36 -1.16 -13.26 5.71
C PRO A 36 -0.57 -11.85 5.64
N TRP A 37 -0.29 -11.37 4.42
CA TRP A 37 0.24 -10.04 4.14
C TRP A 37 -0.55 -8.88 4.75
N GLN A 38 -1.87 -9.04 4.95
CA GLN A 38 -2.74 -8.00 5.54
C GLN A 38 -2.46 -7.76 7.01
N ARG A 39 -1.92 -8.77 7.71
CA ARG A 39 -1.69 -8.74 9.16
C ARG A 39 -0.26 -8.38 9.54
N ILE A 40 0.64 -8.29 8.57
CA ILE A 40 2.04 -7.91 8.83
C ILE A 40 2.09 -6.49 9.40
N PRO A 41 2.77 -6.26 10.53
CA PRO A 41 3.00 -4.93 11.09
C PRO A 41 3.81 -4.06 10.13
N ALA A 42 3.49 -2.77 10.01
CA ALA A 42 4.11 -1.89 9.01
C ALA A 42 5.65 -1.80 9.09
N HIS A 43 6.23 -1.99 10.29
CA HIS A 43 7.68 -1.98 10.50
C HIS A 43 8.37 -3.30 10.08
N GLU A 44 7.62 -4.41 9.98
CA GLU A 44 8.13 -5.72 9.56
C GLU A 44 8.05 -5.95 8.05
N ILE A 45 7.23 -5.15 7.33
CA ILE A 45 6.99 -5.32 5.89
C ILE A 45 8.29 -5.25 5.10
N LEU A 46 9.09 -4.20 5.31
CA LEU A 46 10.27 -3.93 4.49
C LEU A 46 11.40 -4.95 4.75
N PRO A 47 11.77 -5.29 6.01
CA PRO A 47 12.74 -6.35 6.28
C PRO A 47 12.32 -7.70 5.71
N LEU A 48 11.03 -8.06 5.85
CA LEU A 48 10.51 -9.32 5.33
C LEU A 48 10.52 -9.37 3.79
N ALA A 49 10.12 -8.29 3.11
CA ALA A 49 10.10 -8.21 1.66
C ALA A 49 11.50 -8.31 1.03
N ARG A 50 12.50 -7.72 1.69
CA ARG A 50 13.92 -7.82 1.29
C ARG A 50 14.54 -9.19 1.56
N GLY A 51 13.87 -10.03 2.34
CA GLY A 51 14.41 -11.31 2.78
C GLY A 51 15.48 -11.17 3.88
N GLU A 52 15.53 -10.03 4.58
CA GLU A 52 16.37 -9.84 5.76
C GLU A 52 15.87 -10.72 6.93
N THR A 53 14.55 -10.91 7.00
CA THR A 53 13.88 -11.82 7.93
C THR A 53 13.35 -13.04 7.18
N GLY A 54 13.66 -14.26 7.65
CA GLY A 54 13.27 -15.50 6.96
C GLY A 54 11.76 -15.79 7.00
N SER A 55 11.15 -15.72 8.18
CA SER A 55 9.71 -15.87 8.37
C SER A 55 9.26 -15.08 9.59
N LEU A 56 8.10 -14.43 9.50
CA LEU A 56 7.51 -13.68 10.60
C LEU A 56 6.35 -14.46 11.20
N GLU A 57 6.39 -14.75 12.49
CA GLU A 57 5.24 -15.32 13.21
C GLU A 57 4.18 -14.24 13.41
N LEU A 58 2.95 -14.53 12.98
CA LEU A 58 1.81 -13.64 13.15
C LEU A 58 1.08 -13.96 14.45
N SER A 59 0.58 -12.91 15.12
CA SER A 59 -0.13 -13.05 16.39
C SER A 59 -1.33 -14.02 16.27
N ARG A 60 -1.47 -14.91 17.26
CA ARG A 60 -2.53 -15.93 17.29
C ARG A 60 -3.94 -15.38 17.44
N SER A 61 -4.09 -14.13 17.91
CA SER A 61 -5.39 -13.50 18.09
C SER A 61 -6.22 -13.46 16.80
N ASP A 62 -5.54 -13.36 15.64
CA ASP A 62 -6.17 -13.26 14.33
C ASP A 62 -5.94 -14.52 13.47
N GLY A 63 -5.93 -15.69 14.11
CA GLY A 63 -5.79 -16.99 13.43
C GLY A 63 -4.36 -17.53 13.30
N GLY A 64 -3.36 -16.80 13.80
CA GLY A 64 -1.96 -17.23 13.82
C GLY A 64 -1.34 -17.49 12.44
N GLY A 65 -0.16 -18.10 12.45
CA GLY A 65 0.54 -18.54 11.24
C GLY A 65 1.85 -17.81 10.98
N PHE A 66 2.42 -18.04 9.81
CA PHE A 66 3.69 -17.46 9.39
C PHE A 66 3.49 -16.63 8.12
N ALA A 67 4.10 -15.45 8.08
CA ALA A 67 4.26 -14.66 6.88
C ALA A 67 5.65 -14.92 6.29
N SER A 68 5.66 -15.19 4.99
CA SER A 68 6.88 -15.42 4.20
C SER A 68 7.32 -14.13 3.50
N ARG A 69 8.52 -14.15 2.88
CA ARG A 69 8.98 -13.05 2.01
C ARG A 69 7.96 -12.67 0.92
N ARG A 70 7.27 -13.67 0.34
CA ARG A 70 6.19 -13.46 -0.64
C ARG A 70 5.08 -12.59 -0.09
N ASP A 71 4.67 -12.83 1.16
CA ASP A 71 3.66 -12.04 1.85
C ASP A 71 4.16 -10.63 2.19
N GLY A 72 5.45 -10.50 2.52
CA GLY A 72 6.11 -9.20 2.70
C GLY A 72 6.05 -8.34 1.44
N ILE A 73 6.32 -8.93 0.28
CA ILE A 73 6.23 -8.25 -1.03
C ILE A 73 4.80 -7.80 -1.30
N LYS A 74 3.81 -8.68 -1.07
CA LYS A 74 2.39 -8.32 -1.21
C LYS A 74 1.99 -7.15 -0.32
N ALA A 75 2.63 -7.00 0.84
CA ALA A 75 2.33 -5.93 1.78
C ALA A 75 3.04 -4.60 1.47
N LEU A 76 3.90 -4.50 0.43
CA LEU A 76 4.69 -3.29 0.15
C LEU A 76 3.83 -2.02 -0.05
N HIS A 77 2.59 -2.14 -0.49
CA HIS A 77 1.68 -1.00 -0.62
C HIS A 77 1.22 -0.41 0.75
N ARG A 78 1.52 -1.07 1.88
CA ARG A 78 1.16 -0.65 3.24
C ARG A 78 2.33 -0.04 4.03
N VAL A 79 3.49 0.14 3.39
CA VAL A 79 4.65 0.75 4.09
C VAL A 79 4.35 2.19 4.50
N LEU A 80 5.08 2.68 5.50
CA LEU A 80 5.03 4.08 5.90
C LEU A 80 5.51 4.98 4.75
N GLY A 81 4.96 6.19 4.63
CA GLY A 81 5.31 7.12 3.56
C GLY A 81 6.81 7.44 3.46
N SER A 82 7.52 7.45 4.59
CA SER A 82 8.98 7.62 4.65
C SER A 82 9.79 6.49 4.01
N GLN A 83 9.15 5.34 3.75
CA GLN A 83 9.78 4.13 3.22
C GLN A 83 9.41 3.85 1.76
N ILE A 84 8.65 4.72 1.09
CA ILE A 84 8.16 4.50 -0.28
C ILE A 84 9.32 4.22 -1.25
N ASP A 85 10.39 5.01 -1.21
CA ASP A 85 11.55 4.80 -2.09
C ASP A 85 12.24 3.45 -1.83
N SER A 86 12.27 3.02 -0.56
CA SER A 86 12.84 1.74 -0.17
C SER A 86 11.96 0.56 -0.58
N ALA A 87 10.64 0.73 -0.50
CA ALA A 87 9.67 -0.27 -0.95
C ALA A 87 9.70 -0.39 -2.48
N HIS A 88 9.84 0.72 -3.20
CA HIS A 88 9.99 0.70 -4.65
C HIS A 88 11.24 -0.06 -5.08
N LYS A 89 12.39 0.17 -4.43
CA LYS A 89 13.61 -0.61 -4.67
C LYS A 89 13.41 -2.09 -4.40
N ALA A 90 12.85 -2.43 -3.23
CA ALA A 90 12.57 -3.82 -2.88
C ALA A 90 11.63 -4.52 -3.89
N LEU A 91 10.68 -3.77 -4.47
CA LEU A 91 9.81 -4.28 -5.53
C LEU A 91 10.57 -4.55 -6.83
N LEU A 92 11.45 -3.64 -7.25
CA LEU A 92 12.30 -3.84 -8.43
C LEU A 92 13.22 -5.05 -8.25
N ASP A 93 13.85 -5.19 -7.08
CA ASP A 93 14.68 -6.34 -6.75
C ASP A 93 13.86 -7.64 -6.78
N ALA A 94 12.61 -7.61 -6.31
CA ALA A 94 11.72 -8.76 -6.34
C ALA A 94 11.24 -9.14 -7.76
N LEU A 95 11.14 -8.17 -8.68
CA LEU A 95 10.81 -8.43 -10.08
C LEU A 95 11.95 -9.15 -10.83
N ASP A 96 13.19 -8.93 -10.40
CA ASP A 96 14.41 -9.54 -10.96
C ASP A 96 14.90 -10.76 -10.16
N ASP A 97 14.14 -11.22 -9.15
CA ASP A 97 14.55 -12.32 -8.28
C ASP A 97 14.57 -13.66 -9.03
N ASP A 98 15.55 -14.52 -8.74
CA ASP A 98 15.65 -15.87 -9.34
C ASP A 98 14.44 -16.76 -9.00
N THR A 99 13.81 -16.52 -7.84
CA THR A 99 12.69 -17.31 -7.33
C THR A 99 11.39 -16.93 -8.03
N ILE A 100 10.77 -17.89 -8.72
CA ILE A 100 9.52 -17.68 -9.49
C ILE A 100 8.40 -17.10 -8.61
N ASP A 101 8.20 -17.64 -7.41
CA ASP A 101 7.12 -17.22 -6.50
C ASP A 101 7.24 -15.77 -6.04
N ILE A 102 8.49 -15.28 -5.93
CA ILE A 102 8.80 -13.90 -5.56
C ILE A 102 8.44 -12.96 -6.70
N ARG A 103 8.84 -13.29 -7.94
CA ARG A 103 8.47 -12.51 -9.12
C ARG A 103 6.96 -12.45 -9.34
N ILE A 104 6.25 -13.57 -9.16
CA ILE A 104 4.79 -13.61 -9.27
C ILE A 104 4.15 -12.65 -8.25
N ALA A 105 4.58 -12.69 -6.99
CA ALA A 105 4.03 -11.81 -5.98
C ALA A 105 4.34 -10.32 -6.22
N ALA A 106 5.50 -10.01 -6.80
CA ALA A 106 5.84 -8.66 -7.22
C ALA A 106 4.92 -8.16 -8.34
N LEU A 107 4.61 -9.00 -9.32
CA LEU A 107 3.68 -8.68 -10.41
C LEU A 107 2.23 -8.50 -9.91
N GLU A 108 1.79 -9.33 -8.96
CA GLU A 108 0.44 -9.27 -8.38
C GLU A 108 0.11 -7.93 -7.69
N ILE A 109 1.13 -7.15 -7.28
CA ILE A 109 0.93 -5.86 -6.62
C ILE A 109 1.15 -4.65 -7.54
N LEU A 110 1.52 -4.87 -8.81
CA LEU A 110 1.65 -3.77 -9.75
C LEU A 110 0.24 -3.24 -10.10
N PRO A 111 0.05 -1.90 -10.12
CA PRO A 111 -1.19 -1.34 -10.60
C PRO A 111 -1.37 -1.70 -12.08
N VAL A 112 -2.58 -2.17 -12.42
CA VAL A 112 -3.01 -2.50 -13.80
C VAL A 112 -3.49 -1.24 -14.51
#